data_AF-A0A317Z9D9-F1
#
_entry.id   AF-A0A317Z9D9-F1
#
_cell.length_a   1.000
_cell.length_b   1.000
_cell.length_c   1.000
_cell.angle_alpha   90.00
_cell.angle_beta   90.00
_cell.angle_gamma   90.00
#
_symmetry.space_group_name_H-M   'P 1'
#
loop_
_entity.id
_entity.type
_entity.pdbx_description
1 polymer ?
#
loop_
_entity_poly.entity_id
_entity_poly.type
_entity_poly.pdbx_seq_one_letter_code
_entity_poly.pdbx_strand_id
1 'polypeptide(L)'
;KAGEHCMFCKIKHSCRARAEFMQDVPDTPAHLLSDDEIAELLYKVPFIKKWAEEVESYALEQMLEHGKSYDGWKLVEGRSRRVMTDTQAIQDRLIKEGHKVENITETKLLSITNLEKLIGKKAFNGLVGDYIDKPPGKVTLAKETDKRKAIIQSAEDEFDKI
;
A
#
# COMPACT_ATOMS: atom_id res chain seq x y z
N LYS A 1 -14.32 -19.12 20.60
CA LYS A 1 -15.10 -18.09 19.84
C LYS A 1 -14.13 -17.36 18.93
N ALA A 2 -14.52 -16.96 17.72
CA ALA A 2 -13.63 -16.20 16.85
C ALA A 2 -13.45 -14.76 17.37
N GLY A 3 -12.30 -14.14 17.09
CA GLY A 3 -11.96 -12.78 17.53
C GLY A 3 -10.51 -12.43 17.20
N GLU A 4 -9.95 -11.39 17.85
CA GLU A 4 -8.60 -10.89 17.54
C GLU A 4 -7.51 -11.98 17.65
N HIS A 5 -7.60 -12.85 18.66
CA HIS A 5 -6.64 -13.95 18.86
C HIS A 5 -6.56 -14.93 17.67
N CYS A 6 -7.55 -14.97 16.78
CA CYS A 6 -7.54 -15.83 15.60
C CYS A 6 -6.37 -15.54 14.64
N MET A 7 -5.80 -14.32 14.66
CA MET A 7 -4.66 -13.97 13.81
C MET A 7 -3.38 -14.78 14.10
N PHE A 8 -3.28 -15.36 15.30
CA PHE A 8 -2.15 -16.19 15.74
C PHE A 8 -2.45 -17.69 15.62
N CYS A 9 -3.64 -18.08 15.18
CA CYS A 9 -4.03 -19.48 15.06
C CYS A 9 -3.30 -20.16 13.89
N LYS A 10 -2.95 -21.44 14.05
CA LYS A 10 -2.28 -22.21 12.97
C LYS A 10 -3.21 -22.49 11.79
N ILE A 11 -4.48 -22.79 12.06
CA ILE A 11 -5.51 -23.09 11.04
C ILE A 11 -6.27 -21.84 10.59
N LYS A 12 -5.71 -20.64 10.80
CA LYS A 12 -6.40 -19.37 10.65
C LYS A 12 -6.93 -19.08 9.24
N HIS A 13 -6.37 -19.72 8.22
CA HIS A 13 -6.77 -19.65 6.82
C HIS A 13 -7.95 -20.59 6.47
N SER A 14 -8.18 -21.64 7.26
CA SER A 14 -9.20 -22.68 6.98
C SER A 14 -10.21 -22.89 8.12
N CYS A 15 -10.08 -22.13 9.20
CA CYS A 15 -10.94 -22.23 10.37
C CYS A 15 -12.38 -21.77 10.05
N ARG A 16 -13.34 -22.71 10.15
CA ARG A 16 -14.77 -22.45 9.91
C ARG A 16 -15.32 -21.33 10.78
N ALA A 17 -15.05 -21.37 12.09
CA ALA A 17 -15.54 -20.36 13.02
C ALA A 17 -14.98 -18.96 12.73
N ARG A 18 -13.76 -18.85 12.18
CA ARG A 18 -13.20 -17.57 11.74
C ARG A 18 -13.88 -17.11 10.46
N ALA A 19 -14.12 -18.01 9.50
CA ALA A 19 -14.82 -17.68 8.26
C ALA A 19 -16.23 -17.15 8.54
N GLU A 20 -17.01 -17.84 9.40
CA GLU A 20 -18.33 -17.39 9.83
C GLU A 20 -18.26 -16.00 10.49
N PHE A 21 -17.30 -15.78 11.39
CA PHE A 21 -17.10 -14.47 12.00
C PHE A 21 -16.74 -13.40 10.97
N MET A 22 -15.94 -13.68 9.94
CA MET A 22 -15.61 -12.68 8.91
C MET A 22 -16.78 -12.42 7.94
N GLN A 23 -17.66 -13.40 7.75
CA GLN A 23 -18.85 -13.31 6.89
C GLN A 23 -20.06 -12.70 7.59
N ASP A 24 -20.02 -12.59 8.92
CA ASP A 24 -21.04 -11.92 9.73
C ASP A 24 -21.02 -10.39 9.52
N VAL A 25 -21.38 -9.96 8.31
CA VAL A 25 -21.53 -8.56 7.92
C VAL A 25 -22.97 -8.35 7.45
N PRO A 26 -23.55 -7.13 7.59
CA PRO A 26 -24.91 -6.87 7.13
C PRO A 26 -25.08 -7.23 5.64
N ASP A 27 -26.16 -7.96 5.31
CA ASP A 27 -26.53 -8.34 3.93
C ASP A 27 -27.35 -7.25 3.21
N THR A 28 -27.30 -6.02 3.75
CA THR A 28 -28.03 -4.87 3.21
C THR A 28 -27.19 -4.22 2.10
N PRO A 29 -27.78 -3.79 0.97
CA PRO A 29 -27.05 -3.02 -0.04
C PRO A 29 -26.25 -1.87 0.58
N ALA A 30 -25.01 -1.67 0.14
CA ALA A 30 -24.08 -0.73 0.80
C ALA A 30 -24.62 0.70 0.96
N HIS A 31 -25.51 1.15 0.08
CA HIS A 31 -26.16 2.46 0.13
C HIS A 31 -27.34 2.57 1.11
N LEU A 32 -27.72 1.45 1.73
CA LEU A 32 -28.80 1.33 2.71
C LEU A 32 -28.28 1.03 4.12
N LEU A 33 -26.95 0.94 4.30
CA LEU A 33 -26.35 0.81 5.63
C LEU A 33 -26.48 2.13 6.38
N SER A 34 -26.87 2.04 7.65
CA SER A 34 -26.83 3.17 8.57
C SER A 34 -25.40 3.55 8.94
N ASP A 35 -25.20 4.79 9.41
CA ASP A 35 -23.89 5.29 9.85
C ASP A 35 -23.30 4.43 10.98
N ASP A 36 -24.15 3.93 11.90
CA ASP A 36 -23.74 3.04 12.99
C ASP A 36 -23.26 1.68 12.47
N GLU A 37 -23.95 1.10 11.48
CA GLU A 37 -23.51 -0.15 10.83
C GLU A 37 -22.18 0.04 10.10
N ILE A 38 -22.00 1.18 9.42
CA ILE A 38 -20.74 1.53 8.76
C ILE A 38 -19.62 1.68 9.79
N ALA A 39 -19.88 2.36 10.91
CA ALA A 39 -18.91 2.54 11.98
C ALA A 39 -18.45 1.20 12.58
N GLU A 40 -19.38 0.30 12.88
CA GLU A 40 -19.07 -1.07 13.34
C GLU A 40 -18.27 -1.86 12.29
N LEU A 41 -18.63 -1.74 11.02
CA LEU A 41 -17.92 -2.42 9.93
C LEU A 41 -16.47 -1.91 9.80
N LEU A 42 -16.20 -0.62 10.00
CA LEU A 42 -14.85 -0.05 9.95
C LEU A 42 -13.90 -0.70 10.97
N TYR A 43 -14.38 -1.17 12.12
CA TYR A 43 -13.56 -1.95 13.06
C TYR A 43 -13.19 -3.33 12.52
N LYS A 44 -14.06 -3.94 11.71
CA LYS A 44 -13.92 -5.30 11.18
C LYS A 44 -13.16 -5.38 9.86
N VAL A 45 -13.26 -4.35 9.02
CA VAL A 45 -12.63 -4.27 7.67
C VAL A 45 -11.14 -4.67 7.67
N PRO A 46 -10.27 -4.16 8.57
CA PRO A 46 -8.86 -4.54 8.59
C PRO A 46 -8.64 -6.05 8.79
N PHE A 47 -9.50 -6.69 9.60
CA PHE A 47 -9.43 -8.13 9.86
C PHE A 47 -9.92 -8.95 8.68
N ILE A 48 -10.96 -8.50 7.98
CA ILE A 48 -11.49 -9.16 6.78
C ILE A 48 -10.44 -9.10 5.66
N LYS A 49 -9.85 -7.92 5.40
CA LYS A 49 -8.79 -7.76 4.38
C LYS A 49 -7.62 -8.72 4.63
N LYS A 50 -7.10 -8.69 5.86
CA LYS A 50 -6.00 -9.57 6.26
C LYS A 50 -6.36 -11.05 6.15
N TRP A 51 -7.58 -11.43 6.56
CA TRP A 51 -8.03 -12.82 6.44
C TRP A 51 -8.15 -13.26 4.98
N ALA A 52 -8.68 -12.42 4.09
CA ALA A 52 -8.75 -12.70 2.66
C ALA A 52 -7.35 -12.91 2.05
N GLU A 53 -6.39 -12.04 2.37
CA GLU A 53 -4.98 -12.19 1.95
C GLU A 53 -4.36 -13.51 2.46
N GLU A 54 -4.66 -13.90 3.71
CA GLU A 54 -4.19 -15.15 4.30
C GLU A 54 -4.82 -16.39 3.62
N VAL A 55 -6.09 -16.32 3.21
CA VAL A 55 -6.77 -17.39 2.45
C VAL A 55 -6.17 -17.53 1.05
N GLU A 56 -5.96 -16.42 0.35
CA GLU A 56 -5.34 -16.40 -0.98
C GLU A 56 -3.92 -16.97 -0.93
N SER A 57 -3.11 -16.52 0.03
CA SER A 57 -1.74 -17.01 0.22
C SER A 57 -1.70 -18.51 0.51
N TYR A 58 -2.60 -19.00 1.37
CA TYR A 58 -2.72 -20.42 1.66
C TYR A 58 -3.11 -21.23 0.42
N ALA A 59 -4.12 -20.79 -0.33
CA ALA A 59 -4.54 -21.49 -1.55
C ALA A 59 -3.40 -21.57 -2.57
N LEU A 60 -2.66 -20.47 -2.76
CA LEU A 60 -1.49 -20.42 -3.64
C LEU A 60 -0.40 -21.42 -3.20
N GLU A 61 -0.03 -21.42 -1.93
CA GLU A 61 0.94 -22.36 -1.35
C GLU A 61 0.50 -23.82 -1.56
N GLN A 62 -0.78 -24.13 -1.32
CA GLN A 62 -1.32 -25.46 -1.52
C GLN A 62 -1.30 -25.93 -2.98
N MET A 63 -1.54 -25.03 -3.94
CA MET A 63 -1.42 -25.36 -5.36
C MET A 63 0.04 -25.55 -5.77
N LEU A 64 0.97 -24.73 -5.25
CA LEU A 64 2.39 -24.76 -5.60
C LEU A 64 3.13 -25.96 -5.00
N GLU A 65 2.97 -26.19 -3.70
CA GLU A 65 3.81 -27.15 -2.96
C GLU A 65 3.17 -28.54 -2.87
N HIS A 66 1.83 -28.60 -2.86
CA HIS A 66 1.09 -29.84 -2.63
C HIS A 66 0.27 -30.29 -3.85
N GLY A 67 0.32 -29.55 -4.96
CA GLY A 67 -0.39 -29.88 -6.19
C GLY A 67 -1.91 -29.91 -6.04
N LYS A 68 -2.46 -29.19 -5.05
CA LYS A 68 -3.93 -29.06 -4.93
C LYS A 68 -4.49 -28.29 -6.12
N SER A 69 -5.74 -28.56 -6.45
CA SER A 69 -6.52 -27.81 -7.43
C SER A 69 -7.79 -27.27 -6.78
N TYR A 70 -8.20 -26.07 -7.18
CA TYR A 70 -9.47 -25.46 -6.78
C TYR A 70 -10.29 -25.17 -8.03
N ASP A 71 -11.57 -25.55 -8.03
CA ASP A 71 -12.45 -25.39 -9.19
C ASP A 71 -12.55 -23.92 -9.61
N GLY A 72 -12.32 -23.64 -10.91
CA GLY A 72 -12.29 -22.30 -11.47
C GLY A 72 -10.96 -21.55 -11.32
N TRP A 73 -9.95 -22.14 -10.67
CA TRP A 73 -8.64 -21.52 -10.45
C TRP A 73 -7.52 -22.29 -11.16
N LYS A 74 -6.50 -21.55 -11.60
CA LYS A 74 -5.27 -22.10 -12.18
C LYS A 74 -4.07 -21.26 -11.77
N LEU A 75 -2.90 -21.88 -11.69
CA LEU A 75 -1.63 -21.16 -11.55
C LEU A 75 -1.27 -20.52 -12.89
N VAL A 76 -0.92 -19.25 -12.85
CA VAL A 76 -0.42 -18.49 -13.99
C VAL A 76 0.80 -17.69 -13.55
N GLU A 77 1.69 -17.39 -14.49
CA GLU A 77 2.75 -16.44 -14.24
C GLU A 77 2.13 -15.06 -13.98
N GLY A 78 2.59 -14.39 -12.92
CA GLY A 78 2.26 -13.00 -12.70
C GLY A 78 2.71 -12.13 -13.88
N ARG A 79 2.22 -10.89 -13.93
CA ARG A 79 2.66 -9.95 -14.97
C ARG A 79 4.18 -9.76 -14.90
N SER A 80 4.88 -10.19 -15.94
CA SER A 80 6.32 -9.95 -16.06
C SER A 80 6.59 -8.46 -16.24
N ARG A 81 7.53 -7.91 -15.46
CA ARG A 81 8.09 -6.58 -15.67
C ARG A 81 9.50 -6.75 -16.20
N ARG A 82 9.83 -6.09 -17.31
CA ARG A 82 11.21 -6.01 -17.80
C ARG A 82 12.04 -5.24 -16.77
N VAL A 83 13.16 -5.82 -16.35
CA VAL A 83 14.13 -5.22 -15.44
C VAL A 83 15.46 -5.14 -16.17
N MET A 84 16.15 -4.01 -16.05
CA MET A 84 17.54 -3.87 -16.52
C MET A 84 18.45 -4.62 -15.54
N THR A 85 19.07 -5.71 -15.97
CA THR A 85 19.87 -6.59 -15.11
C THR A 85 21.29 -6.07 -14.88
N ASP A 86 21.86 -5.38 -15.87
CA ASP A 86 23.18 -4.76 -15.79
C ASP A 86 23.12 -3.40 -16.48
N THR A 87 22.81 -2.38 -15.69
CA THR A 87 22.67 -1.01 -16.19
C THR A 87 23.98 -0.46 -16.76
N GLN A 88 25.14 -0.92 -16.26
CA GLN A 88 26.45 -0.46 -16.75
C GLN A 88 26.74 -1.07 -18.12
N ALA A 89 26.59 -2.38 -18.29
CA ALA A 89 26.79 -3.02 -19.59
C ALA A 89 25.80 -2.52 -20.65
N ILE A 90 24.56 -2.20 -20.25
CA ILE A 90 23.58 -1.57 -21.13
C ILE A 90 24.06 -0.17 -21.54
N GLN A 91 24.50 0.65 -20.58
CA GLN A 91 25.02 1.99 -20.85
C GLN A 91 26.23 1.95 -21.79
N ASP A 92 27.23 1.11 -21.51
CA ASP A 92 28.44 0.97 -22.32
C ASP A 92 28.12 0.52 -23.76
N ARG A 93 27.17 -0.41 -23.92
CA ARG A 93 26.71 -0.86 -25.24
C ARG A 93 26.02 0.27 -26.00
N LEU A 94 25.15 1.04 -25.34
CA LEU A 94 24.49 2.18 -25.98
C LEU A 94 25.49 3.27 -26.39
N ILE A 95 26.49 3.55 -25.55
CA ILE A 95 27.58 4.49 -25.89
C ILE A 95 28.36 4.00 -27.12
N LYS A 96 28.69 2.71 -27.16
CA LYS A 96 29.41 2.09 -28.29
C LYS A 96 28.63 2.17 -29.60
N GLU A 97 27.30 2.08 -29.54
CA GLU A 97 26.40 2.25 -30.69
C GLU A 97 26.15 3.73 -31.06
N GLY A 98 26.84 4.68 -30.42
CA GLY A 98 26.81 6.09 -30.77
C GLY A 98 25.78 6.92 -30.01
N HIS A 99 25.11 6.36 -29.00
CA HIS A 99 24.24 7.15 -28.12
C HIS A 99 25.07 7.95 -27.11
N LYS A 100 24.82 9.24 -26.99
CA LYS A 100 25.46 10.08 -25.97
C LYS A 100 24.97 9.74 -24.57
N VAL A 101 25.85 9.84 -23.57
CA VAL A 101 25.54 9.58 -22.16
C VAL A 101 24.36 10.42 -21.67
N GLU A 102 24.30 11.70 -22.06
CA GLU A 102 23.21 12.61 -21.71
C GLU A 102 21.84 12.19 -22.26
N ASN A 103 21.79 11.34 -23.29
CA ASN A 103 20.55 10.86 -23.90
C ASN A 103 20.07 9.52 -23.33
N ILE A 104 20.93 8.82 -22.57
CA ILE A 104 20.66 7.49 -22.03
C ILE A 104 20.68 7.44 -20.50
N THR A 105 21.13 8.52 -19.85
CA THR A 105 21.12 8.67 -18.40
C THR A 105 20.52 10.01 -18.00
N GLU A 106 19.80 10.03 -16.89
CA GLU A 106 19.22 11.24 -16.31
C GLU A 106 20.10 11.72 -15.16
N THR A 107 20.65 12.94 -15.26
CA THR A 107 21.25 13.60 -14.10
C THR A 107 20.13 14.11 -13.19
N LYS A 108 19.92 13.44 -12.05
CA LYS A 108 18.88 13.83 -11.08
C LYS A 108 19.46 14.67 -9.96
N LEU A 109 18.68 15.64 -9.50
CA LEU A 109 18.96 16.33 -8.24
C LEU A 109 19.03 15.29 -7.12
N LEU A 110 20.00 15.47 -6.20
CA LEU A 110 20.12 14.61 -5.02
C LEU A 110 18.85 14.68 -4.17
N SER A 111 18.54 13.59 -3.46
CA SER A 111 17.44 13.59 -2.50
C SER A 111 17.66 14.65 -1.41
N ILE A 112 16.57 15.13 -0.78
CA ILE A 112 16.62 16.08 0.33
C ILE A 112 17.64 15.62 1.38
N THR A 113 17.60 14.35 1.77
CA THR A 113 18.53 13.77 2.76
C THR A 113 20.00 13.84 2.30
N ASN A 114 20.29 13.60 1.02
CA ASN A 114 21.65 13.66 0.50
C ASN A 114 22.14 15.11 0.37
N LEU A 115 21.26 16.05 0.01
CA LEU A 115 21.58 17.48 0.00
C LEU A 115 21.84 18.00 1.42
N GLU A 116 20.98 17.66 2.39
CA GLU A 116 21.18 18.00 3.80
C GLU A 116 22.52 17.46 4.36
N LYS A 117 22.95 16.26 3.93
CA LYS A 117 24.27 15.70 4.30
C LYS A 117 25.43 16.46 3.66
N LEU A 118 25.26 16.92 2.42
CA LEU A 118 26.31 17.59 1.65
C LEU A 118 26.57 19.02 2.15
N ILE A 119 25.51 19.82 2.33
CA ILE A 119 25.63 21.25 2.67
C ILE A 119 25.23 21.56 4.13
N GLY A 120 24.70 20.58 4.86
CA GLY A 120 24.21 20.74 6.23
C GLY A 120 22.78 21.27 6.28
N LYS A 121 21.99 20.81 7.27
CA LYS A 121 20.57 21.17 7.42
C LYS A 121 20.31 22.69 7.49
N LYS A 122 21.19 23.43 8.17
CA LYS A 122 21.04 24.89 8.33
C LYS A 122 21.20 25.62 6.99
N ALA A 123 22.20 25.24 6.20
CA ALA A 123 22.42 25.84 4.87
C ALA A 123 21.36 25.37 3.87
N PHE A 124 20.96 24.10 3.92
CA PHE A 124 19.86 23.57 3.09
C PHE A 124 18.56 24.35 3.31
N ASN A 125 18.12 24.49 4.56
CA ASN A 125 16.91 25.24 4.88
C ASN A 125 17.02 26.72 4.50
N GLY A 126 18.20 27.34 4.67
CA GLY A 126 18.40 28.75 4.33
C GLY A 126 18.50 29.04 2.83
N LEU A 127 18.93 28.08 2.01
CA LEU A 127 19.14 28.29 0.57
C LEU A 127 17.98 27.83 -0.30
N VAL A 128 17.38 26.68 0.03
CA VAL A 128 16.37 26.04 -0.81
C VAL A 128 15.09 25.69 -0.06
N GLY A 129 15.00 26.00 1.24
CA GLY A 129 13.82 25.72 2.05
C GLY A 129 12.53 26.31 1.48
N ASP A 130 12.61 27.49 0.87
CA ASP A 130 11.47 28.16 0.21
C ASP A 130 10.91 27.39 -0.99
N TYR A 131 11.66 26.43 -1.53
CA TYR A 131 11.25 25.56 -2.64
C TYR A 131 10.85 24.15 -2.20
N ILE A 132 10.86 23.87 -0.89
CA ILE A 132 10.48 22.56 -0.33
C ILE A 132 9.13 22.70 0.38
N ASP A 133 8.09 22.24 -0.29
CA ASP A 133 6.79 22.05 0.34
C ASP A 133 6.72 20.67 1.03
N LYS A 134 6.15 20.65 2.24
CA LYS A 134 5.75 19.42 2.90
C LYS A 134 4.24 19.34 2.80
N PRO A 135 3.69 18.79 1.69
CA PRO A 135 2.26 18.74 1.53
C PRO A 135 1.65 17.96 2.70
N PRO A 136 0.45 18.36 3.16
CA PRO A 136 -0.27 17.58 4.16
C PRO A 136 -0.45 16.14 3.64
N GLY A 137 -0.26 15.18 4.52
CA GLY A 137 -0.44 13.77 4.18
C GLY A 137 -1.87 13.51 3.69
N LYS A 138 -2.02 12.48 2.85
CA LYS A 138 -3.35 12.06 2.37
C LYS A 138 -4.28 11.80 3.56
N VAL A 139 -5.50 12.36 3.51
CA VAL A 139 -6.55 12.11 4.50
C VAL A 139 -6.88 10.61 4.51
N THR A 140 -6.91 10.03 5.71
CA THR A 140 -7.17 8.59 5.91
C THR A 140 -8.05 8.41 7.13
N LEU A 141 -8.92 7.39 7.10
CA LEU A 141 -9.73 7.01 8.27
C LEU A 141 -8.82 6.43 9.35
N ALA A 142 -9.05 6.85 10.58
CA ALA A 142 -8.35 6.37 11.77
C ALA A 142 -9.36 6.12 12.89
N LYS A 143 -9.00 5.26 13.86
CA LYS A 143 -9.80 5.05 15.08
C LYS A 143 -9.66 6.25 16.00
N GLU A 144 -10.65 6.49 16.87
CA GLU A 144 -10.60 7.54 17.91
C GLU A 144 -9.39 7.42 18.86
N THR A 145 -8.83 6.21 19.02
CA THR A 145 -7.61 6.00 19.81
C THR A 145 -6.33 6.51 19.13
N ASP A 146 -6.38 6.89 17.86
CA ASP A 146 -5.25 7.48 17.15
C ASP A 146 -4.93 8.86 17.73
N LYS A 147 -3.65 9.08 18.09
CA LYS A 147 -3.22 10.34 18.72
C LYS A 147 -3.13 11.51 17.73
N ARG A 148 -3.21 11.24 16.43
CA ARG A 148 -3.20 12.29 15.40
C ARG A 148 -4.48 13.12 15.53
N LYS A 149 -4.34 14.44 15.43
CA LYS A 149 -5.49 15.35 15.49
C LYS A 149 -6.44 15.05 14.34
N ALA A 150 -7.74 14.93 14.64
CA ALA A 150 -8.78 14.85 13.63
C ALA A 150 -8.73 16.10 12.74
N ILE A 151 -8.92 15.90 11.43
CA ILE A 151 -9.03 17.01 10.49
C ILE A 151 -10.48 17.48 10.56
N ILE A 152 -10.70 18.69 11.06
CA ILE A 152 -11.99 19.37 10.97
C ILE A 152 -11.96 20.14 9.66
N GLN A 153 -12.58 19.63 8.60
CA GLN A 153 -12.78 20.40 7.37
C GLN A 153 -14.03 21.27 7.57
N SER A 154 -13.88 22.60 7.56
CA SER A 154 -15.03 23.49 7.40
C SER A 154 -15.40 23.52 5.91
N ALA A 155 -16.69 23.67 5.61
CA ALA A 155 -17.18 23.80 4.22
C ALA A 155 -16.61 25.04 3.48
N GLU A 156 -15.94 25.93 4.20
CA GLU A 156 -15.30 27.15 3.67
C GLU A 156 -13.94 26.86 3.01
N ASP A 157 -13.26 25.77 3.38
CA ASP A 157 -11.91 25.45 2.87
C ASP A 157 -11.90 24.80 1.48
N GLU A 158 -13.07 24.45 0.92
CA GLU A 158 -13.21 23.76 -0.38
C GLU A 158 -13.30 24.72 -1.59
N PHE A 159 -13.57 26.02 -1.36
CA PHE A 159 -13.77 27.00 -2.43
C PHE A 159 -12.49 27.74 -2.87
N ASP A 160 -11.41 27.70 -2.09
CA ASP A 160 -10.17 28.46 -2.37
C ASP A 160 -9.15 27.71 -3.26
N LYS A 161 -9.54 26.60 -3.91
CA LYS A 161 -8.66 25.80 -4.79
C LYS A 161 -9.23 25.49 -6.19
N ILE A 162 -10.03 26.40 -6.75
CA ILE A 162 -10.38 26.38 -8.19
C ILE A 162 -9.55 27.42 -8.94
#